data_AF-A0A353VQJ8-F1
#
_entry.id   AF-A0A353VQJ8-F1
#
_cell.length_a   1.000
_cell.length_b   1.000
_cell.length_c   1.000
_cell.angle_alpha   90.00
_cell.angle_beta   90.00
_cell.angle_gamma   90.00
#
_symmetry.space_group_name_H-M   'P 1'
#
loop_
_entity.id
_entity.type
_entity.pdbx_description
1 polymer ?
#
loop_
_entity_poly.entity_id
_entity_poly.type
_entity_poly.pdbx_seq_one_letter_code
_entity_poly.pdbx_strand_id
1 'polypeptide(L)'
;FLPLVVLLAQPLGRISPWFPVILIGIGAAAHQSWSANIFSTVGDMFPKSSIATITGIGGMAGGLGSMFLQKVAGELFVYSEQVNLSFLGFTGKPAGYFIIFCVCATAYLIGWGIMKTLVPKYKVITLN
;
A
#
# COMPACT_ATOMS: atom_id res chain seq x y z
N PHE A 1 12.21 -2.00 2.31
CA PHE A 1 10.90 -1.74 1.69
C PHE A 1 10.27 -0.53 2.37
N LEU A 2 10.37 0.65 1.75
CA LEU A 2 10.12 1.96 2.40
C LEU A 2 8.73 2.12 3.05
N PRO A 3 7.63 1.54 2.51
CA PRO A 3 6.30 1.68 3.12
C PRO A 3 6.18 1.12 4.55
N LEU A 4 7.02 0.15 4.95
CA LEU A 4 7.01 -0.41 6.32
C LEU A 4 7.35 0.61 7.40
N VAL A 5 8.05 1.69 7.02
CA VAL A 5 8.47 2.76 7.93
C VAL A 5 7.24 3.47 8.54
N VAL A 6 6.09 3.46 7.87
CA VAL A 6 4.83 4.04 8.37
C VAL A 6 4.32 3.33 9.63
N LEU A 7 4.71 2.07 9.88
CA LEU A 7 4.36 1.36 11.14
C LEU A 7 4.94 2.04 12.38
N LEU A 8 6.00 2.83 12.22
CA LEU A 8 6.59 3.59 13.31
C LEU A 8 5.85 4.91 13.59
N ALA A 9 4.93 5.34 12.71
CA ALA A 9 4.23 6.61 12.86
C ALA A 9 3.43 6.65 14.17
N GLN A 10 2.67 5.61 14.48
CA GLN A 10 1.82 5.61 15.68
C GLN A 10 2.61 5.46 16.99
N PRO A 11 3.62 4.58 17.09
CA PRO A 11 4.49 4.52 18.27
C PRO A 11 5.26 5.81 18.52
N LEU A 12 5.89 6.39 17.48
CA LEU A 12 6.71 7.59 17.61
C LEU A 12 5.87 8.88 17.74
N GLY A 13 4.60 8.84 17.33
CA GLY A 13 3.64 9.91 17.56
C GLY A 13 3.38 10.22 19.03
N ARG A 14 3.64 9.26 19.94
CA ARG A 14 3.58 9.51 21.40
C ARG A 14 4.68 10.44 21.89
N ILE A 15 5.79 10.55 21.17
CA ILE A 15 6.95 11.38 21.53
C ILE A 15 6.80 12.78 20.92
N SER A 16 6.48 12.85 19.63
CA SER A 16 6.31 14.12 18.92
C SER A 16 5.40 13.95 17.70
N PRO A 17 4.51 14.91 17.40
CA PRO A 17 3.68 14.86 16.20
C PRO A 17 4.50 14.95 14.90
N TRP A 18 5.73 15.47 14.94
CA TRP A 18 6.58 15.60 13.75
C TRP A 18 7.04 14.26 13.18
N PHE A 19 7.21 13.23 14.03
CA PHE A 19 7.59 11.90 13.55
C PHE A 19 6.53 11.30 12.62
N PRO A 20 5.24 11.18 13.01
CA PRO A 20 4.18 10.76 12.09
C PRO A 20 4.14 11.57 10.79
N VAL A 21 4.27 12.91 10.86
CA VAL A 21 4.22 13.78 9.67
C VAL A 21 5.29 13.39 8.66
N ILE A 22 6.54 13.23 9.10
CA ILE A 22 7.66 12.87 8.22
C ILE A 22 7.48 11.44 7.70
N LEU A 23 7.14 10.48 8.56
CA LEU A 23 7.04 9.07 8.20
C LEU A 23 5.90 8.81 7.21
N ILE A 24 4.75 9.44 7.42
CA ILE A 24 3.61 9.37 6.49
C ILE A 24 3.95 10.09 5.18
N GLY A 25 4.66 11.23 5.22
CA GLY A 25 5.16 11.90 4.02
C GLY A 25 6.05 11.01 3.16
N ILE A 26 7.00 10.30 3.79
CA ILE A 26 7.84 9.30 3.11
C ILE A 26 7.00 8.15 2.55
N GLY A 27 6.02 7.66 3.31
CA GLY A 27 5.08 6.63 2.87
C GLY A 27 4.28 7.05 1.64
N ALA A 28 3.78 8.28 1.60
CA ALA A 28 3.06 8.83 0.47
C ALA A 28 3.97 8.97 -0.77
N ALA A 29 5.21 9.43 -0.59
CA ALA A 29 6.20 9.47 -1.67
C ALA A 29 6.50 8.06 -2.22
N ALA A 30 6.66 7.06 -1.35
CA ALA A 30 6.83 5.67 -1.76
C ALA A 30 5.63 5.14 -2.54
N HIS A 31 4.40 5.46 -2.11
CA HIS A 31 3.17 5.09 -2.81
C HIS A 31 3.12 5.68 -4.22
N GLN A 32 3.47 6.95 -4.38
CA GLN A 32 3.50 7.60 -5.70
C GLN A 32 4.57 6.98 -6.62
N SER A 33 5.75 6.68 -6.08
CA SER A 33 6.81 5.97 -6.84
C SER A 33 6.34 4.59 -7.30
N TRP A 34 5.60 3.86 -6.45
CA TRP A 34 5.03 2.56 -6.80
C TRP A 34 4.06 2.66 -7.98
N SER A 35 3.14 3.60 -7.95
CA SER A 35 2.16 3.82 -9.03
C SER A 35 2.85 4.17 -10.35
N ALA A 36 3.85 5.06 -10.32
CA ALA A 36 4.63 5.42 -11.52
C ALA A 36 5.30 4.20 -12.17
N ASN A 37 5.89 3.32 -11.36
CA ASN A 37 6.55 2.11 -11.84
C ASN A 37 5.57 1.07 -12.40
N ILE A 38 4.36 0.95 -11.84
CA ILE A 38 3.35 0.04 -12.40
C ILE A 38 2.94 0.50 -13.81
N PHE A 39 2.67 1.79 -14.00
CA PHE A 39 2.24 2.28 -15.32
C PHE A 39 3.33 2.13 -16.38
N SER A 40 4.59 2.37 -16.05
CA SER A 40 5.69 2.14 -16.98
C SER A 40 5.87 0.65 -17.28
N THR A 41 5.81 -0.21 -16.26
CA THR A 41 5.97 -1.66 -16.42
C THR A 41 4.90 -2.26 -17.33
N VAL A 42 3.63 -1.82 -17.22
CA VAL A 42 2.56 -2.28 -18.13
C VAL A 42 2.88 -1.89 -19.58
N GLY A 43 3.41 -0.69 -19.81
CA GLY A 43 3.82 -0.23 -21.14
C GLY A 43 4.96 -1.06 -21.75
N ASP A 44 5.90 -1.51 -20.92
CA ASP A 44 7.06 -2.29 -21.35
C ASP A 44 6.76 -3.78 -21.54
N MET A 45 5.75 -4.32 -20.83
CA MET A 45 5.45 -5.75 -20.80
C MET A 45 4.37 -6.21 -21.79
N PHE A 46 3.54 -5.31 -22.30
CA PHE A 46 2.36 -5.66 -23.11
C PHE A 46 2.35 -4.99 -24.49
N PRO A 47 1.64 -5.57 -25.49
CA PRO A 47 1.46 -4.95 -26.79
C PRO A 47 0.79 -3.58 -26.70
N LYS A 48 1.23 -2.63 -27.54
CA LYS A 48 0.73 -1.24 -27.53
C LYS A 48 -0.80 -1.11 -27.66
N SER A 49 -1.43 -2.02 -28.42
CA SER A 49 -2.88 -2.06 -28.60
C SER A 49 -3.65 -2.45 -27.34
N SER A 50 -3.03 -3.11 -26.37
CA SER A 50 -3.67 -3.62 -25.14
C SER A 50 -3.40 -2.78 -23.89
N ILE A 51 -2.44 -1.85 -23.94
CA ILE A 51 -2.03 -1.03 -22.77
C ILE A 51 -3.22 -0.29 -22.15
N ALA A 52 -4.05 0.36 -22.97
CA ALA A 52 -5.18 1.14 -22.49
C ALA A 52 -6.22 0.27 -21.75
N THR A 53 -6.56 -0.90 -22.31
CA THR A 53 -7.49 -1.85 -21.69
C THR A 53 -6.94 -2.41 -20.38
N ILE A 54 -5.68 -2.82 -20.36
CA ILE A 54 -5.04 -3.38 -19.14
C ILE A 54 -4.98 -2.31 -18.04
N THR A 55 -4.58 -1.09 -18.39
CA THR A 55 -4.54 0.04 -17.46
C THR A 55 -5.94 0.38 -16.94
N GLY A 56 -6.96 0.35 -17.81
CA GLY A 56 -8.35 0.59 -17.42
C GLY A 56 -8.89 -0.46 -16.45
N ILE A 57 -8.66 -1.75 -16.72
CA ILE A 57 -9.05 -2.85 -15.82
C ILE A 57 -8.30 -2.75 -14.49
N GLY A 58 -6.99 -2.50 -14.53
CA GLY A 58 -6.16 -2.32 -13.33
C GLY A 58 -6.62 -1.13 -12.49
N GLY A 59 -6.95 0.00 -13.14
CA GLY A 59 -7.49 1.19 -12.49
C GLY A 59 -8.85 0.93 -11.85
N MET A 60 -9.76 0.23 -12.53
CA MET A 60 -11.06 -0.17 -11.97
C MET A 60 -10.89 -1.09 -10.75
N ALA A 61 -10.02 -2.09 -10.84
CA ALA A 61 -9.73 -2.99 -9.72
C ALA A 61 -9.14 -2.21 -8.52
N GLY A 62 -8.23 -1.27 -8.78
CA GLY A 62 -7.68 -0.37 -7.76
C GLY A 62 -8.75 0.52 -7.11
N GLY A 63 -9.67 1.07 -7.90
CA GLY A 63 -10.78 1.91 -7.41
C GLY A 63 -11.81 1.13 -6.57
N LEU A 64 -12.21 -0.06 -7.01
CA LEU A 64 -13.10 -0.92 -6.22
C LEU A 64 -12.42 -1.41 -4.94
N GLY A 65 -11.13 -1.76 -5.02
CA GLY A 65 -10.33 -2.13 -3.85
C GLY A 65 -10.23 -1.00 -2.83
N SER A 66 -10.00 0.24 -3.28
CA SER A 66 -9.93 1.40 -2.39
C SER A 66 -11.28 1.73 -1.75
N MET A 67 -12.39 1.58 -2.49
CA MET A 67 -13.73 1.75 -1.95
C MET A 67 -14.02 0.73 -0.83
N PHE A 68 -13.71 -0.54 -1.07
CA PHE A 68 -13.92 -1.59 -0.08
C PHE A 68 -13.04 -1.37 1.16
N LEU A 69 -11.76 -1.07 0.98
CA LEU A 69 -10.83 -0.83 2.07
C LEU A 69 -11.26 0.37 2.94
N GLN A 70 -11.72 1.47 2.33
CA GLN A 70 -12.22 2.63 3.07
C GLN A 70 -13.47 2.29 3.89
N LYS A 71 -14.40 1.52 3.32
CA LYS A 71 -15.60 1.06 4.05
C LYS A 71 -15.23 0.21 5.25
N VAL A 72 -14.40 -0.82 5.04
CA VAL A 72 -13.95 -1.74 6.10
C VAL A 72 -13.15 -0.99 7.18
N ALA A 73 -12.27 -0.06 6.79
CA ALA A 73 -11.53 0.75 7.74
C ALA A 73 -12.44 1.62 8.61
N GLY A 74 -13.46 2.24 8.01
CA GLY A 74 -14.46 3.02 8.74
C GLY A 74 -15.23 2.17 9.77
N GLU A 75 -15.74 1.02 9.34
CA GLU A 75 -16.43 0.07 10.23
C GLU A 75 -15.50 -0.44 11.35
N LEU A 76 -14.23 -0.72 11.03
CA LEU A 76 -13.24 -1.15 12.01
C LEU A 76 -12.97 -0.10 13.07
N PHE A 77 -12.92 1.19 12.71
CA PHE A 77 -12.70 2.26 13.69
C PHE A 77 -13.86 2.41 14.67
N VAL A 78 -15.10 2.33 14.19
CA VAL A 78 -16.30 2.35 15.04
C VAL A 78 -16.33 1.13 15.95
N TYR A 79 -16.09 -0.06 15.39
CA TYR A 79 -16.03 -1.29 16.17
C TYR A 79 -14.95 -1.23 17.25
N SER A 80 -13.73 -0.80 16.89
CA SER A 80 -12.60 -0.73 17.81
C SER A 80 -12.87 0.21 18.99
N GLU A 81 -13.61 1.30 18.76
CA GLU A 81 -14.08 2.20 19.81
C GLU A 81 -15.09 1.53 20.75
N GLN A 82 -16.13 0.91 20.20
CA GLN A 82 -17.22 0.32 20.97
C GLN A 82 -16.75 -0.79 21.90
N VAL A 83 -15.86 -1.67 21.42
CA VAL A 83 -15.36 -2.81 22.20
C VAL A 83 -14.10 -2.48 23.02
N ASN A 84 -13.61 -1.23 23.01
CA ASN A 84 -12.32 -0.86 23.59
C ASN A 84 -11.19 -1.81 23.17
N LEU A 85 -11.11 -2.08 21.86
CA LEU A 85 -10.17 -3.06 21.32
C LEU A 85 -8.73 -2.71 21.72
N SER A 86 -8.00 -3.67 22.27
CA SER A 86 -6.58 -3.49 22.60
C SER A 86 -5.70 -4.22 21.60
N PHE A 87 -4.76 -3.51 20.98
CA PHE A 87 -3.83 -4.07 20.01
C PHE A 87 -2.45 -3.40 20.16
N LEU A 88 -1.41 -4.20 20.41
CA LEU A 88 -0.01 -3.75 20.53
C LEU A 88 0.19 -2.49 21.39
N GLY A 89 -0.51 -2.42 22.54
CA GLY A 89 -0.42 -1.30 23.49
C GLY A 89 -1.24 -0.06 23.13
N PHE A 90 -2.11 -0.15 22.12
CA PHE A 90 -3.12 0.85 21.80
C PHE A 90 -4.51 0.32 22.19
N THR A 91 -5.40 1.18 22.68
CA THR A 91 -6.75 0.79 23.11
C THR A 91 -7.80 1.69 22.46
N GLY A 92 -8.92 1.13 22.03
CA GLY A 92 -10.01 1.86 21.38
C GLY A 92 -9.70 2.19 19.91
N LYS A 93 -10.09 3.38 19.45
CA LYS A 93 -9.82 3.87 18.09
C LYS A 93 -8.34 3.77 17.66
N PRO A 94 -7.35 4.18 18.48
CA PRO A 94 -5.94 4.01 18.15
C PRO A 94 -5.54 2.57 17.78
N ALA A 95 -6.15 1.57 18.40
CA ALA A 95 -5.87 0.18 18.07
C ALA A 95 -6.33 -0.17 16.64
N GLY A 96 -7.52 0.30 16.26
CA GLY A 96 -8.04 0.20 14.89
C GLY A 96 -7.16 0.90 13.85
N TYR A 97 -6.69 2.13 14.13
CA TYR A 97 -5.74 2.82 13.26
C TYR A 97 -4.45 2.02 13.04
N PHE A 98 -3.92 1.42 14.11
CA PHE A 98 -2.69 0.65 14.01
C PHE A 98 -2.84 -0.61 13.17
N ILE A 99 -3.99 -1.30 13.27
CA ILE A 99 -4.31 -2.44 12.43
C ILE A 99 -4.34 -2.05 10.95
N ILE A 100 -4.97 -0.91 10.59
CA ILE A 100 -4.98 -0.42 9.21
C ILE A 100 -3.57 -0.09 8.73
N PHE A 101 -2.73 0.56 9.56
CA PHE A 101 -1.33 0.79 9.20
C PHE A 101 -0.58 -0.52 8.93
N CYS A 102 -0.78 -1.56 9.74
CA CYS A 102 -0.22 -2.91 9.51
C CYS A 102 -0.65 -3.50 8.16
N VAL A 103 -1.94 -3.44 7.85
CA VAL A 103 -2.48 -3.97 6.59
C VAL A 103 -1.91 -3.19 5.40
N CYS A 104 -1.97 -1.85 5.44
CA CYS A 104 -1.50 -1.01 4.34
C CYS A 104 0.01 -1.14 4.11
N ALA A 105 0.83 -1.20 5.16
CA ALA A 105 2.27 -1.31 5.03
C ALA A 105 2.69 -2.66 4.44
N THR A 106 2.00 -3.75 4.80
CA THR A 106 2.31 -5.10 4.32
C THR A 106 1.71 -5.40 2.94
N ALA A 107 0.61 -4.76 2.55
CA ALA A 107 -0.01 -4.95 1.24
C ALA A 107 0.96 -4.71 0.07
N TYR A 108 1.87 -3.75 0.20
CA TYR A 108 2.89 -3.51 -0.82
C TYR A 108 3.88 -4.69 -0.93
N LEU A 109 4.23 -5.38 0.17
CA LEU A 109 5.12 -6.56 0.10
C LEU A 109 4.45 -7.69 -0.68
N ILE A 110 3.13 -7.84 -0.51
CA ILE A 110 2.33 -8.79 -1.28
C ILE A 110 2.37 -8.41 -2.76
N GLY A 111 2.10 -7.16 -3.10
CA GLY A 111 2.18 -6.67 -4.49
C GLY A 111 3.56 -6.89 -5.11
N TRP A 112 4.62 -6.58 -4.37
CA TRP A 112 5.99 -6.82 -4.80
C TRP A 112 6.30 -8.30 -5.00
N GLY A 113 5.86 -9.16 -4.08
CA GLY A 113 6.00 -10.61 -4.18
C GLY A 113 5.28 -11.18 -5.40
N ILE A 114 4.06 -10.72 -5.66
CA ILE A 114 3.28 -11.09 -6.86
C ILE A 114 4.04 -10.67 -8.12
N MET A 115 4.50 -9.41 -8.21
CA MET A 115 5.27 -8.94 -9.36
C MET A 115 6.55 -9.75 -9.55
N LYS A 116 7.31 -10.04 -8.49
CA LYS A 116 8.54 -10.83 -8.59
C LYS A 116 8.31 -12.26 -9.06
N THR A 117 7.14 -12.83 -8.75
CA THR A 117 6.78 -14.21 -9.10
C THR A 117 6.22 -14.30 -10.52
N LEU A 118 5.45 -13.31 -10.96
CA LEU A 118 4.77 -13.32 -12.26
C LEU A 118 5.61 -12.71 -13.41
N VAL A 119 6.49 -11.75 -13.11
CA VAL A 119 7.29 -11.08 -14.15
C VAL A 119 8.40 -12.02 -14.66
N PRO A 120 8.46 -12.31 -15.97
CA PRO A 120 9.48 -13.18 -16.54
C PRO A 120 10.88 -12.57 -16.40
N LYS A 121 11.90 -13.41 -16.22
CA LYS A 121 13.30 -12.98 -16.18
C LYS A 121 13.75 -12.58 -17.58
N TYR A 122 13.92 -11.29 -17.83
CA TYR A 122 14.52 -10.78 -19.06
C TYR A 122 15.98 -11.24 -19.17
N LYS A 123 16.36 -11.81 -20.31
CA LYS A 123 17.76 -12.01 -20.70
C LYS A 123 18.19 -10.84 -21.58
N VAL A 124 19.42 -10.36 -21.38
CA VAL A 124 20.03 -9.36 -22.25
C VAL A 124 20.12 -9.95 -23.67
N ILE A 125 19.62 -9.24 -24.67
CA ILE A 125 19.73 -9.65 -26.07
C ILE A 125 21.19 -9.46 -26.48
N THR A 126 21.92 -10.56 -26.65
CA THR A 126 23.28 -10.55 -27.22
C THR A 126 23.16 -10.48 -28.73
N LEU A 127 23.59 -9.38 -29.33
CA LEU A 127 23.77 -9.26 -30.77
C LEU A 127 25.15 -9.86 -31.09
N ASN A 128 25.18 -11.04 -31.70
CA ASN A 128 26.36 -11.59 -32.37
C ASN A 128 26.47 -10.99 -33.77
#